data_AF-A0A8S4RY08-F1
#
_entry.id   AF-A0A8S4RY08-F1
#
_cell.length_a   1.000
_cell.length_b   1.000
_cell.length_c   1.000
_cell.angle_alpha   90.00
_cell.angle_beta   90.00
_cell.angle_gamma   90.00
#
_symmetry.space_group_name_H-M   'P 1'
#
loop_
_entity.id
_entity.type
_entity.pdbx_description
1 polymer ?
#
loop_
_entity_poly.entity_id
_entity_poly.type
_entity_poly.pdbx_seq_one_letter_code
_entity_poly.pdbx_strand_id
1 'polypeptide(L)'
;REDGWCLPFPGSDSSVVYRTHRHLYEHEHKRPVQIKTYVKFPSLLTALSVALAAAFLFLLSKLSLTRGLLLKYPRVFSLGLVARGPSEEVTRNTHFKFELYGEGWEAGADVEATPPNKKVKAQVSGVNPGYGATVVALLHCALTILRERDSMPKE
;
A
#
# COMPACT_ATOMS: atom_id res chain seq x y z
N ARG A 1 -3.88 -18.35 5.44
CA ARG A 1 -2.90 -18.82 6.45
C ARG A 1 -2.82 -17.75 7.53
N GLU A 2 -3.36 -18.07 8.70
CA GLU A 2 -3.48 -17.14 9.83
C GLU A 2 -2.12 -16.87 10.50
N ASP A 3 -1.17 -17.81 10.40
CA ASP A 3 0.16 -17.68 11.00
C ASP A 3 1.07 -16.69 10.27
N GLY A 4 1.84 -15.90 11.04
CA GLY A 4 2.87 -14.97 10.57
C GLY A 4 3.04 -13.78 11.51
N TRP A 5 4.04 -12.93 11.26
CA TRP A 5 4.33 -11.77 12.10
C TRP A 5 3.95 -10.48 11.39
N CYS A 6 3.12 -9.65 12.02
CA CYS A 6 2.68 -8.37 11.45
C CYS A 6 3.48 -7.22 12.06
N LEU A 7 4.09 -6.39 11.22
CA LEU A 7 4.73 -5.13 11.62
C LEU A 7 3.94 -3.95 11.06
N PRO A 8 3.93 -2.78 11.73
CA PRO A 8 3.39 -1.55 11.14
C PRO A 8 4.05 -1.29 9.78
N PHE A 9 3.23 -1.04 8.76
CA PHE A 9 3.75 -0.74 7.43
C PHE A 9 4.39 0.66 7.44
N PRO A 10 5.68 0.81 7.07
CA PRO A 10 6.40 2.08 7.16
C PRO A 10 6.10 3.05 6.00
N GLY A 11 5.09 2.74 5.17
CA GLY A 11 4.72 3.57 4.02
C GLY A 11 3.88 4.79 4.38
N SER A 12 3.57 5.59 3.37
CA SER A 12 2.78 6.82 3.49
C SER A 12 1.30 6.58 3.77
N ASP A 13 0.80 5.37 3.55
CA ASP A 13 -0.62 5.00 3.56
C ASP A 13 -1.35 5.54 4.78
N SER A 14 -0.85 5.26 5.99
CA SER A 14 -1.45 5.74 7.25
C SER A 14 -1.55 7.28 7.29
N SER A 15 -0.53 7.99 6.79
CA SER A 15 -0.52 9.46 6.78
C SER A 15 -1.49 10.06 5.75
N VAL A 16 -1.60 9.42 4.58
CA VAL A 16 -2.53 9.82 3.51
C VAL A 16 -3.96 9.64 4.01
N VAL A 17 -4.27 8.46 4.55
CA VAL A 17 -5.57 8.14 5.13
C VAL A 17 -5.95 9.11 6.23
N TYR A 18 -5.04 9.37 7.18
CA TYR A 18 -5.29 10.32 8.27
C TYR A 18 -5.64 11.72 7.74
N ARG A 19 -4.87 12.23 6.78
CA ARG A 19 -5.11 13.56 6.18
C ARG A 19 -6.45 13.63 5.46
N THR A 20 -6.78 12.60 4.68
CA THR A 20 -8.08 12.52 3.99
C THR A 20 -9.23 12.48 4.99
N HIS A 21 -9.18 11.63 6.01
CA HIS A 21 -10.25 11.57 7.02
C HIS A 21 -10.37 12.85 7.84
N ARG A 22 -9.25 13.51 8.15
CA ARG A 22 -9.28 14.80 8.84
C ARG A 22 -10.00 15.85 8.00
N HIS A 23 -9.66 15.95 6.71
CA HIS A 23 -10.33 16.87 5.79
C HIS A 23 -11.84 16.57 5.68
N LEU A 24 -12.23 15.31 5.51
CA LEU A 24 -13.65 14.92 5.45
C LEU A 24 -14.41 15.21 6.75
N TYR A 25 -13.75 15.11 7.90
CA TYR A 25 -14.37 15.45 9.18
C TYR A 25 -14.54 16.96 9.35
N GLU A 26 -13.52 17.74 8.99
CA GLU A 26 -13.51 19.20 9.13
C GLU A 26 -14.50 19.89 8.17
N HIS A 27 -14.63 19.40 6.93
CA HIS A 27 -15.42 20.07 5.89
C HIS A 27 -16.78 19.41 5.61
N GLU A 28 -16.90 18.10 5.80
CA GLU A 28 -18.13 17.35 5.47
C GLU A 28 -18.78 16.70 6.70
N HIS A 29 -18.23 16.92 7.90
CA HIS A 29 -18.69 16.32 9.17
C HIS A 29 -18.83 14.80 9.11
N LYS A 30 -18.04 14.14 8.26
CA LYS A 30 -18.04 12.68 8.13
C LYS A 30 -17.23 12.04 9.25
N ARG A 31 -17.79 11.01 9.90
CA ARG A 31 -17.11 10.24 10.95
C ARG A 31 -15.83 9.59 10.41
N PRO A 32 -14.65 9.82 11.01
CA PRO A 32 -13.41 9.16 10.62
C PRO A 32 -13.49 7.65 10.85
N VAL A 33 -12.86 6.87 9.97
CA VAL A 33 -12.67 5.44 10.18
C VAL A 33 -11.28 5.15 10.75
N GLN A 34 -11.19 4.13 11.62
CA GLN A 34 -9.90 3.70 12.16
C GLN A 34 -9.22 2.76 11.17
N ILE A 35 -8.13 3.22 10.57
CA ILE A 35 -7.33 2.42 9.65
C ILE A 35 -5.94 2.24 10.24
N LYS A 36 -5.46 0.99 10.25
CA LYS A 36 -4.08 0.65 10.62
C LYS A 36 -3.50 -0.25 9.53
N THR A 37 -2.36 0.14 8.99
CA THR A 37 -1.68 -0.57 7.92
C THR A 37 -0.55 -1.42 8.46
N TYR A 38 -0.56 -2.71 8.12
CA TYR A 38 0.45 -3.68 8.54
C TYR A 38 1.01 -4.43 7.34
N VAL A 39 2.28 -4.83 7.45
CA VAL A 39 2.92 -5.78 6.56
C VAL A 39 3.10 -7.10 7.29
N LYS A 40 2.75 -8.21 6.63
CA LYS A 40 2.85 -9.56 7.19
C LYS A 40 4.09 -10.27 6.65
N PHE A 41 4.86 -10.85 7.55
CA PHE A 41 5.98 -11.73 7.26
C PHE A 41 5.66 -13.17 7.65
N PRO A 42 6.28 -14.18 7.00
CA PRO A 42 6.04 -15.59 7.32
C PRO A 42 6.44 -16.01 8.74
N SER A 43 7.45 -15.35 9.34
CA SER A 43 7.95 -15.66 10.69
C SER A 43 8.54 -14.41 11.36
N LEU A 44 8.68 -14.45 12.69
CA LEU A 44 9.36 -13.41 13.46
C LEU A 44 10.82 -13.25 13.03
N LEU A 45 11.53 -14.36 12.79
CA LEU A 45 12.91 -14.32 12.34
C LEU A 45 13.04 -13.58 11.01
N THR A 46 12.17 -13.88 10.04
CA THR A 46 12.14 -13.17 8.75
C THR A 46 11.88 -11.67 8.95
N ALA A 47 10.93 -11.31 9.81
CA ALA A 47 10.62 -9.91 10.10
C ALA A 47 11.83 -9.16 10.69
N LEU A 48 12.52 -9.77 11.67
CA LEU A 48 13.73 -9.21 12.29
C LEU A 48 14.89 -9.09 11.30
N SER A 49 15.13 -10.11 10.47
CA SER A 49 16.18 -10.07 9.44
C SER A 49 15.93 -8.95 8.43
N VAL A 50 14.69 -8.77 7.97
CA VAL A 50 14.31 -7.68 7.05
C VAL A 50 14.48 -6.32 7.74
N ALA A 51 14.05 -6.17 8.99
CA ALA A 51 14.20 -4.93 9.74
C ALA A 51 15.68 -4.56 9.94
N LEU A 52 16.53 -5.53 10.28
CA LEU A 52 17.97 -5.32 10.45
C LEU A 52 18.64 -4.95 9.12
N ALA A 53 18.30 -5.63 8.02
CA ALA A 53 18.79 -5.31 6.69
C ALA A 53 18.36 -3.89 6.27
N ALA A 54 17.10 -3.51 6.54
CA ALA A 54 16.61 -2.16 6.26
C ALA A 54 17.35 -1.09 7.08
N ALA A 55 17.59 -1.32 8.36
CA ALA A 55 18.35 -0.39 9.21
C ALA A 55 19.81 -0.25 8.74
N PHE A 56 20.44 -1.36 8.36
CA PHE A 56 21.80 -1.35 7.81
C PHE A 56 21.87 -0.57 6.48
N LEU A 57 20.95 -0.85 5.54
CA LEU A 57 20.87 -0.11 4.28
C LEU A 57 20.57 1.37 4.51
N PHE A 58 19.70 1.71 5.47
CA PHE A 58 19.42 3.09 5.85
C PHE A 58 20.69 3.79 6.33
N LEU A 59 21.48 3.17 7.22
CA LEU A 59 22.74 3.73 7.70
C LEU A 59 23.72 3.96 6.55
N LEU A 60 23.91 2.95 5.68
CA LEU A 60 24.77 3.06 4.50
C LEU A 60 24.27 4.12 3.50
N SER A 61 22.97 4.41 3.46
CA SER A 61 22.42 5.46 2.58
C SER A 61 22.76 6.88 3.04
N LYS A 62 23.09 7.07 4.33
CA LYS A 62 23.41 8.40 4.90
C LYS A 62 24.82 8.87 4.59
N LEU A 63 25.76 7.96 4.35
CA LEU A 63 27.14 8.31 4.01
C LEU A 63 27.28 8.40 2.49
N SER A 64 27.84 9.49 1.98
CA SER A 64 27.90 9.78 0.53
C SER A 64 28.69 8.72 -0.27
N LEU A 65 29.79 8.24 0.29
CA LEU A 65 30.65 7.21 -0.32
C LEU A 65 29.90 5.87 -0.47
N THR A 66 29.33 5.36 0.62
CA THR A 66 28.62 4.08 0.61
C THR A 66 27.32 4.17 -0.18
N ARG A 67 26.63 5.30 -0.18
CA ARG A 67 25.50 5.55 -1.08
C ARG A 67 25.89 5.42 -2.55
N GLY A 68 27.02 6.00 -2.94
CA GLY A 68 27.55 5.83 -4.31
C GLY A 68 27.83 4.36 -4.64
N LEU A 69 28.38 3.62 -3.68
CA LEU A 69 28.70 2.21 -3.84
C LEU A 69 27.45 1.31 -3.92
N LEU A 70 26.43 1.58 -3.09
CA LEU A 70 25.12 0.92 -3.12
C LEU A 70 24.45 1.06 -4.49
N LEU A 71 24.45 2.28 -5.05
CA LEU A 71 23.86 2.56 -6.35
C LEU A 71 24.66 1.94 -7.51
N LYS A 72 25.99 1.87 -7.39
CA LYS A 72 26.85 1.29 -8.43
C LYS A 72 26.77 -0.23 -8.47
N TYR A 73 26.70 -0.89 -7.31
CA TYR A 73 26.75 -2.34 -7.17
C TYR A 73 25.55 -2.93 -6.40
N PRO A 74 24.29 -2.67 -6.81
CA PRO A 74 23.10 -3.12 -6.07
C PRO A 74 23.04 -4.65 -5.92
N ARG A 75 23.55 -5.40 -6.89
CA ARG A 75 23.65 -6.87 -6.81
C ARG A 75 24.56 -7.35 -5.68
N VAL A 76 25.65 -6.65 -5.40
CA VAL A 76 26.60 -7.05 -4.34
C VAL A 76 25.95 -6.83 -2.97
N PHE A 77 25.36 -5.65 -2.76
CA PHE A 77 24.75 -5.29 -1.47
C PHE A 77 23.41 -5.95 -1.20
N SER A 78 22.76 -6.51 -2.23
CA SER A 78 21.54 -7.31 -2.07
C SER A 78 21.80 -8.82 -2.13
N LEU A 79 23.06 -9.27 -2.13
CA LEU A 79 23.41 -10.69 -2.28
C LEU A 79 22.77 -11.35 -3.50
N GLY A 80 22.66 -10.61 -4.61
CA GLY A 80 22.05 -11.05 -5.86
C GLY A 80 20.54 -10.86 -5.96
N LEU A 81 19.85 -10.43 -4.90
CA LEU A 81 18.39 -10.28 -4.88
C LEU A 81 17.90 -9.11 -5.75
N VAL A 82 18.71 -8.08 -5.95
CA VAL A 82 18.33 -6.86 -6.69
C VAL A 82 19.26 -6.64 -7.89
N ALA A 83 18.65 -6.49 -9.07
CA ALA A 83 19.33 -6.05 -10.30
C ALA A 83 19.06 -4.56 -10.60
N ARG A 84 19.69 -4.03 -11.65
CA ARG A 84 19.42 -2.66 -12.16
C ARG A 84 18.07 -2.65 -12.92
N GLY A 85 17.00 -2.94 -12.21
CA GLY A 85 15.66 -3.13 -12.74
C GLY A 85 15.25 -4.60 -12.86
N PRO A 86 13.94 -4.91 -12.81
CA PRO A 86 13.43 -6.24 -13.09
C PRO A 86 13.62 -6.58 -14.58
N SER A 87 13.83 -7.87 -14.89
CA SER A 87 13.76 -8.33 -16.29
C SER A 87 12.31 -8.26 -16.77
N GLU A 88 12.10 -8.16 -18.08
CA GLU A 88 10.74 -8.16 -18.65
C GLU A 88 9.94 -9.39 -18.22
N GLU A 89 10.59 -10.55 -18.11
CA GLU A 89 9.96 -11.77 -17.64
C GLU A 89 9.46 -11.64 -16.20
N VAL A 90 10.30 -11.14 -15.27
CA VAL A 90 9.89 -10.87 -13.89
C VAL A 90 8.74 -9.87 -13.86
N THR A 91 8.80 -8.83 -14.69
CA THR A 91 7.74 -7.82 -14.78
C THR A 91 6.41 -8.41 -15.27
N ARG A 92 6.43 -9.27 -16.30
CA ARG A 92 5.23 -9.93 -16.84
C ARG A 92 4.63 -10.95 -15.87
N ASN A 93 5.47 -11.62 -15.08
CA ASN A 93 5.06 -12.72 -14.20
C ASN A 93 4.88 -12.30 -12.73
N THR A 94 5.05 -11.02 -12.40
CA THR A 94 4.77 -10.52 -11.04
C THR A 94 3.29 -10.15 -10.94
N HIS A 95 2.54 -10.93 -10.17
CA HIS A 95 1.11 -10.71 -9.94
C HIS A 95 0.86 -10.00 -8.61
N PHE A 96 -0.23 -9.25 -8.55
CA PHE A 96 -0.72 -8.68 -7.30
C PHE A 96 -2.22 -8.94 -7.14
N LYS A 97 -2.65 -8.88 -5.89
CA LYS A 97 -4.04 -9.03 -5.51
C LYS A 97 -4.31 -8.19 -4.27
N PHE A 98 -5.18 -7.20 -4.40
CA PHE A 98 -5.81 -6.50 -3.30
C PHE A 98 -7.15 -7.15 -3.02
N GLU A 99 -7.42 -7.42 -1.75
CA GLU A 99 -8.72 -7.88 -1.28
C GLU A 99 -9.20 -6.88 -0.24
N LEU A 100 -10.33 -6.25 -0.52
CA LEU A 100 -10.99 -5.29 0.34
C LEU A 100 -12.18 -5.99 0.96
N TYR A 101 -12.18 -6.11 2.28
CA TYR A 101 -13.26 -6.71 3.06
C TYR A 101 -13.98 -5.60 3.81
N GLY A 102 -15.27 -5.48 3.58
CA GLY A 102 -16.16 -4.57 4.30
C GLY A 102 -17.20 -5.37 5.07
N GLU A 103 -17.49 -4.93 6.29
CA GLU A 103 -18.55 -5.46 7.14
C GLU A 103 -19.36 -4.26 7.68
N GLY A 104 -20.68 -4.36 7.59
CA GLY A 104 -21.60 -3.28 7.93
C GLY A 104 -23.04 -3.78 8.05
N TRP A 105 -23.99 -2.88 7.88
CA TRP A 105 -25.41 -3.17 8.07
C TRP A 105 -26.19 -3.09 6.75
N GLU A 106 -27.33 -3.76 6.70
CA GLU A 106 -28.33 -3.50 5.67
C GLU A 106 -28.97 -2.11 5.83
N ALA A 107 -29.52 -1.59 4.73
CA ALA A 107 -30.16 -0.28 4.74
C ALA A 107 -31.37 -0.28 5.69
N GLY A 108 -31.42 0.68 6.61
CA GLY A 108 -32.50 0.80 7.60
C GLY A 108 -32.31 0.01 8.90
N ALA A 109 -31.18 -0.68 9.07
CA ALA A 109 -30.86 -1.33 10.35
C ALA A 109 -30.51 -0.32 11.45
N ASP A 110 -30.89 -0.64 12.69
CA ASP A 110 -30.46 0.09 13.87
C ASP A 110 -28.99 -0.26 14.19
N VAL A 111 -28.09 0.64 13.81
CA VAL A 111 -26.63 0.53 13.97
C VAL A 111 -26.18 0.50 15.44
N GLU A 112 -26.99 1.03 16.37
CA GLU A 112 -26.65 1.05 17.79
C GLU A 112 -27.18 -0.20 18.52
N ALA A 113 -28.31 -0.75 18.06
CA ALA A 113 -28.93 -1.92 18.67
C ALA A 113 -28.49 -3.27 18.09
N THR A 114 -27.87 -3.30 16.89
CA THR A 114 -27.56 -4.54 16.19
C THR A 114 -26.10 -4.63 15.76
N PRO A 115 -25.47 -5.82 15.79
CA PRO A 115 -24.15 -6.01 15.19
C PRO A 115 -24.23 -5.94 13.64
N PRO A 116 -23.12 -5.65 12.95
CA PRO A 116 -23.05 -5.72 11.49
C PRO A 116 -23.58 -7.06 10.96
N ASN A 117 -24.46 -7.01 9.96
CA ASN A 117 -25.11 -8.19 9.37
C ASN A 117 -24.83 -8.38 7.87
N LYS A 118 -24.05 -7.48 7.26
CA LYS A 118 -23.73 -7.49 5.83
C LYS A 118 -22.22 -7.50 5.62
N LYS A 119 -21.75 -8.38 4.73
CA LYS A 119 -20.34 -8.48 4.33
C LYS A 119 -20.19 -8.23 2.83
N VAL A 120 -19.17 -7.49 2.45
CA VAL A 120 -18.82 -7.20 1.06
C VAL A 120 -17.34 -7.53 0.88
N LYS A 121 -17.01 -8.23 -0.20
CA LYS A 121 -15.63 -8.46 -0.63
C LYS A 121 -15.44 -7.88 -2.02
N ALA A 122 -14.53 -6.93 -2.16
CA ALA A 122 -14.03 -6.48 -3.45
C ALA A 122 -12.61 -7.02 -3.67
N GLN A 123 -12.28 -7.37 -4.90
CA GLN A 123 -10.97 -7.89 -5.26
C GLN A 123 -10.46 -7.16 -6.49
N VAL A 124 -9.22 -6.69 -6.43
CA VAL A 124 -8.50 -6.08 -7.55
C VAL A 124 -7.22 -6.87 -7.76
N SER A 125 -7.03 -7.42 -8.95
CA SER A 125 -5.84 -8.21 -9.28
C SER A 125 -5.27 -7.80 -10.63
N GLY A 126 -3.99 -8.10 -10.84
CA GLY A 126 -3.30 -7.78 -12.08
C GLY A 126 -1.85 -8.22 -12.06
N VAL A 127 -1.09 -7.74 -13.05
CA VAL A 127 0.34 -7.93 -13.18
C VAL A 127 1.08 -6.59 -13.03
N ASN A 128 2.38 -6.65 -12.75
CA ASN A 128 3.24 -5.48 -12.67
C ASN A 128 2.70 -4.41 -11.69
N PRO A 129 2.65 -4.71 -10.37
CA PRO A 129 2.05 -3.81 -9.38
C PRO A 129 2.75 -2.46 -9.27
N GLY A 130 4.07 -2.42 -9.48
CA GLY A 130 4.87 -1.21 -9.30
C GLY A 130 4.65 -0.21 -10.43
N TYR A 131 5.03 -0.57 -11.66
CA TYR A 131 5.00 0.37 -12.78
C TYR A 131 3.72 0.27 -13.59
N GLY A 132 3.31 -0.95 -13.96
CA GLY A 132 2.18 -1.16 -14.86
C GLY A 132 0.86 -0.69 -14.26
N ALA A 133 0.50 -1.24 -13.09
CA ALA A 133 -0.74 -0.89 -12.41
C ALA A 133 -0.82 0.61 -12.06
N THR A 134 0.28 1.20 -11.59
CA THR A 134 0.34 2.62 -11.23
C THR A 134 0.18 3.54 -12.45
N VAL A 135 0.80 3.20 -13.60
CA VAL A 135 0.63 3.96 -14.84
C VAL A 135 -0.81 3.89 -15.32
N VAL A 136 -1.43 2.71 -15.29
CA VAL A 136 -2.85 2.53 -15.64
C VAL A 136 -3.73 3.36 -14.72
N ALA A 137 -3.52 3.32 -13.40
CA ALA A 137 -4.25 4.13 -12.44
C ALA A 137 -4.12 5.63 -12.74
N LEU A 138 -2.91 6.12 -13.02
CA LEU A 138 -2.65 7.52 -13.34
C LEU A 138 -3.35 7.95 -14.64
N LEU A 139 -3.33 7.11 -15.68
CA LEU A 139 -4.05 7.37 -16.93
C LEU A 139 -5.56 7.45 -16.71
N HIS A 140 -6.11 6.56 -15.86
CA HIS A 140 -7.52 6.64 -15.48
C HIS A 140 -7.85 7.91 -14.71
N CYS A 141 -7.01 8.33 -13.75
CA CYS A 141 -7.19 9.62 -13.07
C CYS A 141 -7.23 10.78 -14.08
N ALA A 142 -6.33 10.80 -15.06
CA ALA A 142 -6.32 11.83 -16.10
C ALA A 142 -7.61 11.81 -16.95
N LEU A 143 -8.08 10.62 -17.34
CA LEU A 143 -9.34 10.48 -18.08
C LEU A 143 -10.54 10.94 -17.26
N THR A 144 -10.62 10.60 -15.97
CA THR A 144 -11.68 11.03 -15.06
C THR A 144 -11.69 12.55 -14.94
N ILE A 145 -10.53 13.19 -14.73
CA ILE A 145 -10.43 14.66 -14.66
C ILE A 145 -10.93 15.32 -15.96
N LEU A 146 -10.57 14.76 -17.12
CA LEU A 146 -10.92 15.31 -18.43
C LEU A 146 -12.39 15.10 -18.80
N ARG A 147 -12.99 13.98 -18.40
CA ARG A 147 -14.33 13.56 -18.87
C ARG A 147 -15.43 13.72 -17.84
N GLU A 148 -15.11 13.71 -16.55
CA GLU A 148 -16.06 13.71 -15.45
C GLU A 148 -15.91 14.95 -14.56
N ARG A 149 -15.41 16.05 -15.14
CA ARG A 149 -15.15 17.30 -14.42
C ARG A 149 -16.35 17.80 -13.63
N ASP A 150 -17.56 17.67 -14.18
CA ASP A 150 -18.79 18.13 -13.54
C ASP A 150 -19.20 17.28 -12.31
N SER A 151 -18.68 16.06 -12.21
CA SER A 151 -18.91 15.12 -11.10
C SER A 151 -17.83 15.20 -10.01
N MET A 152 -16.76 15.97 -10.24
CA MET A 152 -15.68 16.14 -9.26
C MET A 152 -16.17 16.98 -8.07
N PRO A 153 -15.59 16.81 -6.87
CA PRO A 153 -15.86 17.70 -5.74
C PRO A 153 -15.63 19.15 -6.15
N LYS A 154 -16.65 19.98 -5.92
CA LYS A 154 -16.54 21.44 -6.01
C LYS A 154 -15.85 21.89 -4.72
N GLU A 155 -14.95 22.89 -4.82
CA GLU A 155 -14.32 23.49 -3.63
C GLU A 155 -15.33 23.85 -2.55
#